data_AF-A0A2N7XDU5-F1
#
_entry.id   AF-A0A2N7XDU5-F1
#
_cell.length_a   1.000
_cell.length_b   1.000
_cell.length_c   1.000
_cell.angle_alpha   90.00
_cell.angle_beta   90.00
_cell.angle_gamma   90.00
#
_symmetry.space_group_name_H-M   'P 1'
#
loop_
_entity.id
_entity.type
_entity.pdbx_description
1 polymer ?
#
loop_
_entity_poly.entity_id
_entity_poly.type
_entity_poly.pdbx_seq_one_letter_code
_entity_poly.pdbx_strand_id
1 'polypeptide(L)'
;ESFAHDPAGNLLMHDRPGPSTVKGNRLLIQGDRHYDYDAFGNLIRERRGTGQTLVTEYRYDGQHRLVGVTTADGRSASYRYDAFGRRISKTVDGKTTEFFWQGDHLIAESSREHYRSYVYEPGTFRPLAMLDGKGPDQACPFYYQLDHLGTPQELTDYSGDIVWSATYNAYGQVTRLAFGGGEQLEQPLRFQGQYFDAESGLHYNRHRYYDPEVGRYLTPDPIKLAGGLNQYQYTPNPTGWVDPLGLSGSCPPPNKLGCGAPDDTTGARVDEGEPALPKPKLSAAELAKKEVKRLNDSQGMHMVGKHSPAVPDAKWKQRAIDGTDPITGRRPRHQRGNPSSRFSSWELMLEAYTLATTRTERGLSRFTGKDGEDNNIVRMRLPGAGEGYIPNTRSKENPRLIKLDGFEMKFDDAGVPFTLYPIK
;
A
#
# COMPACT_ATOMS: atom_id res chain seq x y z
N GLU A 1 -4.84 -24.60 -11.42
CA GLU A 1 -6.03 -24.55 -10.55
C GLU A 1 -7.23 -24.11 -11.38
N SER A 2 -8.44 -24.56 -11.03
CA SER A 2 -9.70 -24.13 -11.67
C SER A 2 -10.76 -23.84 -10.61
N PHE A 3 -11.46 -22.70 -10.77
CA PHE A 3 -12.42 -22.19 -9.79
C PHE A 3 -13.80 -22.03 -10.41
N ALA A 4 -14.84 -22.37 -9.65
CA ALA A 4 -16.22 -22.10 -10.00
C ALA A 4 -16.91 -21.34 -8.86
N HIS A 5 -17.61 -20.26 -9.20
CA HIS A 5 -18.35 -19.44 -8.25
C HIS A 5 -19.83 -19.41 -8.61
N ASP A 6 -20.69 -19.34 -7.61
CA ASP A 6 -22.09 -18.94 -7.82
C ASP A 6 -22.21 -17.40 -7.96
N PRO A 7 -23.37 -16.86 -8.39
CA PRO A 7 -23.58 -15.42 -8.49
C PRO A 7 -23.44 -14.65 -7.15
N ALA A 8 -23.50 -15.35 -6.01
CA ALA A 8 -23.27 -14.75 -4.69
C ALA A 8 -21.80 -14.81 -4.25
N GLY A 9 -20.89 -15.27 -5.12
CA GLY A 9 -19.44 -15.32 -4.88
C GLY A 9 -18.97 -16.53 -4.08
N ASN A 10 -19.83 -17.51 -3.78
CA ASN A 10 -19.41 -18.72 -3.07
C ASN A 10 -18.51 -19.57 -3.96
N LEU A 11 -17.33 -19.92 -3.46
CA LEU A 11 -16.42 -20.86 -4.12
C LEU A 11 -17.00 -22.27 -4.06
N LEU A 12 -17.50 -22.76 -5.20
CA LEU A 12 -18.15 -24.07 -5.32
C LEU A 12 -17.16 -25.19 -5.65
N MET A 13 -16.08 -24.87 -6.36
CA MET A 13 -15.07 -25.84 -6.77
C MET A 13 -13.67 -25.25 -6.59
N HIS A 14 -12.81 -26.02 -5.92
CA HIS A 14 -11.38 -25.76 -5.78
C HIS A 14 -10.63 -27.07 -5.99
N ASP A 15 -10.23 -27.36 -7.23
CA ASP A 15 -9.44 -28.55 -7.64
C ASP A 15 -9.99 -29.94 -7.25
N ARG A 16 -11.16 -30.02 -6.60
CA ARG A 16 -11.89 -31.26 -6.31
C ARG A 16 -13.24 -31.25 -7.04
N PRO A 17 -13.43 -32.11 -8.05
CA PRO A 17 -14.75 -32.33 -8.63
C PRO A 17 -15.65 -33.03 -7.61
N GLY A 18 -16.85 -32.52 -7.39
CA GLY A 18 -17.81 -33.09 -6.46
C GLY A 18 -19.06 -32.22 -6.31
N PRO A 19 -20.14 -32.76 -5.72
CA PRO A 19 -21.32 -31.97 -5.44
C PRO A 19 -21.00 -30.88 -4.41
N SER A 20 -21.50 -29.68 -4.66
CA SER A 20 -21.44 -28.56 -3.71
C SER A 20 -22.83 -28.05 -3.45
N THR A 21 -23.19 -27.87 -2.19
CA THR A 21 -24.50 -27.33 -1.79
C THR A 21 -24.30 -26.14 -0.90
N VAL A 22 -24.89 -25.00 -1.27
CA VAL A 22 -24.83 -23.76 -0.50
C VAL A 22 -26.25 -23.28 -0.21
N LYS A 23 -26.52 -22.78 1.00
CA LYS A 23 -27.81 -22.18 1.37
C LYS A 23 -27.61 -20.92 2.20
N GLY A 24 -27.95 -19.76 1.62
CA GLY A 24 -27.75 -18.47 2.26
C GLY A 24 -26.27 -18.23 2.59
N ASN A 25 -25.40 -18.47 1.61
CA ASN A 25 -23.93 -18.40 1.72
C ASN A 25 -23.29 -19.37 2.74
N ARG A 26 -24.03 -20.31 3.34
CA ARG A 26 -23.46 -21.40 4.13
C ARG A 26 -23.14 -22.59 3.23
N LEU A 27 -21.88 -23.00 3.19
CA LEU A 27 -21.45 -24.21 2.51
C LEU A 27 -21.91 -25.42 3.32
N LEU A 28 -22.86 -26.21 2.82
CA LEU A 28 -23.42 -27.38 3.52
C LEU A 28 -22.72 -28.68 3.11
N ILE A 29 -22.33 -28.77 1.84
CA ILE A 29 -21.66 -29.95 1.27
C ILE A 29 -20.59 -29.47 0.29
N GLN A 30 -19.42 -30.12 0.31
CA GLN A 30 -18.42 -30.03 -0.75
C GLN A 30 -17.68 -31.35 -0.88
N GLY A 31 -17.89 -32.07 -1.99
CA GLY A 31 -17.33 -33.41 -2.15
C GLY A 31 -17.91 -34.38 -1.11
N ASP A 32 -17.04 -34.97 -0.28
CA ASP A 32 -17.44 -35.87 0.82
C ASP A 32 -17.68 -35.14 2.16
N ARG A 33 -17.38 -33.85 2.22
CA ARG A 33 -17.49 -33.05 3.45
C ARG A 33 -18.88 -32.50 3.66
N HIS A 34 -19.36 -32.58 4.90
CA HIS A 34 -20.63 -32.03 5.37
C HIS A 34 -20.39 -31.04 6.50
N TYR A 35 -21.08 -29.93 6.45
CA TYR A 35 -20.88 -28.81 7.36
C TYR A 35 -22.19 -28.45 8.07
N ASP A 36 -22.15 -28.42 9.40
CA ASP A 36 -23.25 -27.95 10.23
C ASP A 36 -22.94 -26.59 10.82
N TYR A 37 -23.96 -25.74 10.87
CA TYR A 37 -23.87 -24.40 11.44
C TYR A 37 -24.87 -24.24 12.58
N ASP A 38 -24.53 -23.42 13.56
CA ASP A 38 -25.49 -22.98 14.57
C ASP A 38 -26.53 -21.98 14.00
N ALA A 39 -27.44 -21.52 14.86
CA ALA A 39 -28.47 -20.56 14.49
C ALA A 39 -27.92 -19.17 14.10
N PHE A 40 -26.69 -18.84 14.50
CA PHE A 40 -26.00 -17.59 14.18
C PHE A 40 -25.13 -17.71 12.92
N GLY A 41 -24.99 -18.91 12.36
CA GLY A 41 -24.20 -19.18 11.17
C GLY A 41 -22.74 -19.52 11.46
N ASN A 42 -22.35 -19.83 12.69
CA ASN A 42 -21.00 -20.31 12.98
C ASN A 42 -20.89 -21.79 12.62
N LEU A 43 -19.83 -22.19 11.90
CA LEU A 43 -19.56 -23.59 11.60
C LEU A 43 -19.27 -24.33 12.90
N ILE A 44 -20.12 -25.28 13.31
CA ILE A 44 -19.98 -26.04 14.56
C ILE A 44 -19.46 -27.46 14.34
N ARG A 45 -19.60 -28.01 13.13
CA ARG A 45 -19.15 -29.37 12.81
C ARG A 45 -18.79 -29.54 11.34
N GLU A 46 -17.62 -30.11 11.07
CA GLU A 46 -17.26 -30.71 9.78
C GLU A 46 -17.30 -32.23 9.93
N ARG A 47 -17.91 -32.94 8.99
CA ARG A 47 -17.87 -34.40 8.89
C ARG A 47 -17.35 -34.82 7.53
N ARG A 48 -16.60 -35.92 7.47
CA ARG A 48 -16.11 -36.52 6.22
C ARG A 48 -15.88 -38.02 6.32
N GLY A 49 -15.45 -38.62 5.21
CA GLY A 49 -15.17 -40.05 5.12
C GLY A 49 -16.40 -40.95 5.11
N THR A 50 -16.17 -42.26 5.10
CA THR A 50 -17.25 -43.27 5.02
C THR A 50 -18.20 -43.13 6.20
N GLY A 51 -19.48 -42.94 5.90
CA GLY A 51 -20.52 -42.77 6.92
C GLY A 51 -20.41 -41.47 7.72
N GLN A 52 -19.61 -40.48 7.29
CA GLN A 52 -19.46 -39.18 7.97
C GLN A 52 -18.92 -39.31 9.41
N THR A 53 -18.04 -40.30 9.62
CA THR A 53 -17.52 -40.71 10.93
C THR A 53 -16.31 -39.89 11.40
N LEU A 54 -15.59 -39.24 10.47
CA LEU A 54 -14.50 -38.34 10.83
C LEU A 54 -15.10 -36.96 11.12
N VAL A 55 -15.17 -36.60 12.40
CA VAL A 55 -15.88 -35.40 12.86
C VAL A 55 -14.91 -34.41 13.51
N THR A 56 -14.87 -33.19 13.00
CA THR A 56 -14.24 -32.05 13.67
C THR A 56 -15.33 -31.15 14.24
N GLU A 57 -15.22 -30.78 15.51
CA GLU A 57 -16.18 -29.92 16.22
C GLU A 57 -15.56 -28.59 16.62
N TYR A 58 -16.34 -27.52 16.51
CA TYR A 58 -15.94 -26.15 16.79
C TYR A 58 -16.86 -25.56 17.86
N ARG A 59 -16.27 -24.88 18.85
CA ARG A 59 -17.00 -24.25 19.96
C ARG A 59 -16.72 -22.76 20.00
N TYR A 60 -17.77 -21.96 20.20
CA TYR A 60 -17.70 -20.51 20.21
C TYR A 60 -18.17 -19.92 21.54
N ASP A 61 -17.69 -18.73 21.88
CA ASP A 61 -18.23 -17.94 22.98
C ASP A 61 -19.45 -17.10 22.55
N GLY A 62 -20.04 -16.36 23.49
CA GLY A 62 -21.17 -15.47 23.23
C GLY A 62 -20.86 -14.27 22.33
N GLN A 63 -19.59 -14.05 21.97
CA GLN A 63 -19.16 -13.04 20.99
C GLN A 63 -18.81 -13.68 19.63
N HIS A 64 -19.17 -14.95 19.43
CA HIS A 64 -18.92 -15.74 18.22
C HIS A 64 -17.43 -15.93 17.90
N ARG A 65 -16.55 -15.89 18.91
CA ARG A 65 -15.12 -16.22 18.75
C ARG A 65 -14.89 -17.69 19.02
N LEU A 66 -14.07 -18.34 18.18
CA LEU A 66 -13.74 -19.76 18.33
C LEU A 66 -12.94 -19.96 19.62
N VAL A 67 -13.50 -20.64 20.62
CA VAL A 67 -12.83 -20.92 21.90
C VAL A 67 -12.31 -22.34 22.01
N GLY A 68 -12.66 -23.23 21.08
CA GLY A 68 -12.01 -24.51 20.97
C GLY A 68 -12.37 -25.32 19.74
N VAL A 69 -11.47 -26.24 19.41
CA VAL A 69 -11.61 -27.23 18.33
C VAL A 69 -11.37 -28.62 18.92
N THR A 70 -12.12 -29.61 18.46
CA THR A 70 -11.85 -31.02 18.68
C THR A 70 -11.80 -31.70 17.31
N THR A 71 -10.63 -32.18 16.91
CA THR A 71 -10.42 -32.81 15.58
C THR A 71 -10.87 -34.27 15.57
N ALA A 72 -11.03 -34.83 14.36
CA ALA A 72 -11.50 -36.20 14.17
C ALA A 72 -10.62 -37.29 14.82
N ASP A 73 -9.36 -37.00 15.10
CA ASP A 73 -8.43 -37.88 15.83
C ASP A 73 -8.49 -37.68 17.36
N GLY A 74 -9.40 -36.85 17.86
CA GLY A 74 -9.62 -36.61 19.28
C GLY A 74 -8.70 -35.55 19.91
N ARG A 75 -7.77 -34.97 19.15
CA ARG A 75 -6.97 -33.83 19.66
C ARG A 75 -7.88 -32.64 19.94
N SER A 76 -7.53 -31.89 20.98
CA SER A 76 -8.33 -30.74 21.39
C SER A 76 -7.47 -29.50 21.61
N ALA A 77 -8.00 -28.37 21.17
CA ALA A 77 -7.40 -27.07 21.32
C ALA A 77 -8.40 -26.10 21.97
N SER A 78 -7.87 -25.16 22.75
CA SER A 78 -8.65 -24.07 23.34
C SER A 78 -7.95 -22.74 23.15
N TYR A 79 -8.74 -21.68 23.00
CA TYR A 79 -8.26 -20.34 22.71
C TYR A 79 -8.82 -19.34 23.71
N ARG A 80 -8.02 -18.32 24.06
CA ARG A 80 -8.45 -17.21 24.91
C ARG A 80 -8.19 -15.88 24.23
N TYR A 81 -9.06 -14.93 24.53
CA TYR A 81 -9.07 -13.60 23.93
C TYR A 81 -9.04 -12.52 24.99
N ASP A 82 -8.48 -11.37 24.65
CA ASP A 82 -8.64 -10.16 25.45
C ASP A 82 -9.97 -9.45 25.16
N ALA A 83 -10.19 -8.32 25.85
CA ALA A 83 -11.39 -7.50 25.70
C ALA A 83 -11.52 -6.84 24.30
N PHE A 84 -10.42 -6.72 23.55
CA PHE A 84 -10.42 -6.20 22.18
C PHE A 84 -10.66 -7.30 21.13
N GLY A 85 -10.74 -8.56 21.58
CA GLY A 85 -10.97 -9.72 20.71
C GLY A 85 -9.71 -10.28 20.07
N ARG A 86 -8.52 -9.92 20.58
CA ARG A 86 -7.24 -10.49 20.09
C ARG A 86 -6.94 -11.77 20.84
N ARG A 87 -6.49 -12.81 20.14
CA ARG A 87 -6.13 -14.09 20.77
C ARG A 87 -4.86 -13.92 21.61
N ILE A 88 -4.97 -14.09 22.92
CA ILE A 88 -3.85 -13.95 23.86
C ILE A 88 -3.22 -15.29 24.25
N SER A 89 -3.92 -16.41 24.06
CA SER A 89 -3.33 -17.73 24.25
C SER A 89 -4.01 -18.82 23.44
N LYS A 90 -3.26 -19.87 23.11
CA LYS A 90 -3.79 -21.17 22.71
C LYS A 90 -3.22 -22.28 23.58
N THR A 91 -4.03 -23.30 23.87
CA THR A 91 -3.59 -24.51 24.55
C THR A 91 -3.95 -25.71 23.69
N VAL A 92 -2.94 -26.48 23.28
CA VAL A 92 -3.07 -27.69 22.46
C VAL A 92 -2.38 -28.82 23.22
N ASP A 93 -3.09 -29.92 23.47
CA ASP A 93 -2.57 -31.10 24.18
C ASP A 93 -1.82 -30.77 25.50
N GLY A 94 -2.35 -29.79 26.24
CA GLY A 94 -1.78 -29.31 27.51
C GLY A 94 -0.60 -28.35 27.39
N LYS A 95 -0.11 -28.06 26.18
CA LYS A 95 0.93 -27.06 25.92
C LYS A 95 0.28 -25.71 25.60
N THR A 96 0.66 -24.67 26.35
CA THR A 96 0.14 -23.32 26.16
C THR A 96 1.17 -22.44 25.45
N THR A 97 0.70 -21.71 24.44
CA THR A 97 1.40 -20.62 23.77
C THR A 97 0.65 -19.32 24.05
N GLU A 98 1.36 -18.31 24.54
CA GLU A 98 0.87 -16.95 24.76
C GLU A 98 1.24 -16.05 23.59
N PHE A 99 0.40 -15.06 23.31
CA PHE A 99 0.53 -14.16 22.17
C PHE A 99 0.52 -12.69 22.62
N PHE A 100 1.42 -11.89 22.06
CA PHE A 100 1.61 -10.49 22.39
C PHE A 100 1.30 -9.60 21.19
N TRP A 101 0.65 -8.48 21.45
CA TRP A 101 0.06 -7.64 20.40
C TRP A 101 0.47 -6.17 20.52
N GLN A 102 0.70 -5.53 19.37
CA GLN A 102 0.79 -4.08 19.23
C GLN A 102 -0.33 -3.62 18.30
N GLY A 103 -1.36 -2.98 18.83
CA GLY A 103 -2.58 -2.73 18.06
C GLY A 103 -3.21 -4.05 17.58
N ASP A 104 -3.39 -4.20 16.27
CA ASP A 104 -3.87 -5.42 15.60
C ASP A 104 -2.72 -6.32 15.08
N HIS A 105 -1.45 -5.98 15.34
CA HIS A 105 -0.30 -6.79 14.94
C HIS A 105 0.11 -7.79 16.02
N LEU A 106 0.23 -9.05 15.65
CA LEU A 106 0.84 -10.09 16.49
C LEU A 106 2.35 -9.91 16.49
N ILE A 107 2.93 -9.42 17.58
CA ILE A 107 4.37 -9.08 17.62
C ILE A 107 5.23 -10.16 18.25
N ALA A 108 4.66 -11.07 19.05
CA ALA A 108 5.41 -12.18 19.62
C ALA A 108 4.52 -13.35 20.05
N GLU A 109 5.14 -14.52 20.17
CA GLU A 109 4.61 -15.70 20.84
C GLU A 109 5.62 -16.26 21.83
N SER A 110 5.10 -16.81 22.93
CA SER A 110 5.91 -17.40 23.99
C SER A 110 5.27 -18.68 24.49
N SER A 111 6.06 -19.73 24.59
CA SER A 111 5.71 -20.98 25.25
C SER A 111 6.89 -21.46 26.09
N ARG A 112 6.76 -22.63 26.73
CA ARG A 112 7.89 -23.23 27.45
C ARG A 112 9.03 -23.66 26.53
N GLU A 113 8.69 -24.01 25.29
CA GLU A 113 9.61 -24.60 24.31
C GLU A 113 10.06 -23.57 23.26
N HIS A 114 9.26 -22.53 23.02
CA HIS A 114 9.43 -21.64 21.88
C HIS A 114 9.23 -20.18 22.23
N TYR A 115 10.11 -19.29 21.75
CA TYR A 115 9.98 -17.85 21.88
C TYR A 115 10.24 -17.23 20.52
N ARG A 116 9.32 -16.38 20.06
CA ARG A 116 9.43 -15.77 18.74
C ARG A 116 8.84 -14.39 18.71
N SER A 117 9.51 -13.48 18.01
CA SER A 117 9.01 -12.13 17.74
C SER A 117 8.94 -11.87 16.24
N TYR A 118 8.00 -11.03 15.83
CA TYR A 118 7.76 -10.67 14.44
C TYR A 118 7.94 -9.17 14.25
N VAL A 119 8.65 -8.80 13.20
CA VAL A 119 8.85 -7.41 12.77
C VAL A 119 8.12 -7.21 11.46
N TYR A 120 7.31 -6.16 11.37
CA TYR A 120 6.50 -5.84 10.19
C TYR A 120 6.98 -4.55 9.53
N GLU A 121 6.68 -4.41 8.24
CA GLU A 121 6.82 -3.14 7.54
C GLU A 121 5.88 -2.10 8.18
N PRO A 122 6.35 -0.87 8.45
CA PRO A 122 5.54 0.14 9.13
C PRO A 122 4.20 0.40 8.44
N GLY A 123 3.10 0.26 9.20
CA GLY A 123 1.75 0.55 8.71
C GLY A 123 1.14 -0.53 7.81
N THR A 124 1.78 -1.69 7.66
CA THR A 124 1.27 -2.84 6.88
C THR A 124 1.30 -4.12 7.72
N PHE A 125 0.72 -5.21 7.23
CA PHE A 125 0.80 -6.54 7.87
C PHE A 125 1.86 -7.42 7.21
N ARG A 126 2.77 -6.83 6.42
CA ARG A 126 3.83 -7.54 5.71
C ARG A 126 4.99 -7.82 6.66
N PRO A 127 5.33 -9.10 6.92
CA PRO A 127 6.40 -9.41 7.84
C PRO A 127 7.76 -9.20 7.16
N LEU A 128 8.69 -8.55 7.86
CA LEU A 128 10.05 -8.29 7.40
C LEU A 128 11.03 -9.29 8.00
N ALA A 129 10.95 -9.51 9.31
CA ALA A 129 11.85 -10.41 10.01
C ALA A 129 11.13 -11.17 11.13
N MET A 130 11.67 -12.35 11.43
CA MET A 130 11.30 -13.17 12.57
C MET A 130 12.54 -13.34 13.44
N LEU A 131 12.39 -13.14 14.75
CA LEU A 131 13.42 -13.43 15.73
C LEU A 131 13.02 -14.68 16.48
N ASP A 132 13.83 -15.73 16.42
CA ASP A 132 13.56 -17.01 17.07
C ASP A 132 14.57 -17.26 18.19
N GLY A 133 14.09 -17.44 19.42
CA GLY A 133 14.94 -17.60 20.60
C GLY A 133 14.61 -16.62 21.73
N LYS A 134 15.16 -16.89 22.92
CA LYS A 134 14.80 -16.18 24.16
C LYS A 134 15.81 -15.09 24.52
N GLY A 135 15.36 -13.84 24.45
CA GLY A 135 16.18 -12.68 24.85
C GLY A 135 17.16 -12.24 23.77
N PRO A 136 17.84 -11.10 23.97
CA PRO A 136 18.61 -10.43 22.91
C PRO A 136 19.82 -11.23 22.41
N ASP A 137 20.43 -12.06 23.26
CA ASP A 137 21.66 -12.78 22.93
C ASP A 137 21.43 -14.15 22.27
N GLN A 138 20.23 -14.73 22.45
CA GLN A 138 19.88 -16.06 21.93
C GLN A 138 18.88 -16.00 20.76
N ALA A 139 18.37 -14.81 20.45
CA ALA A 139 17.43 -14.64 19.35
C ALA A 139 18.17 -14.60 18.00
N CYS A 140 17.91 -15.60 17.17
CA CYS A 140 18.41 -15.68 15.81
C CYS A 140 17.47 -14.95 14.84
N PRO A 141 17.98 -14.05 13.98
CA PRO A 141 17.17 -13.37 12.98
C PRO A 141 16.98 -14.20 11.72
N PHE A 142 15.76 -14.17 11.19
CA PHE A 142 15.35 -14.74 9.91
C PHE A 142 14.58 -13.69 9.12
N TYR A 143 14.73 -13.69 7.80
CA TYR A 143 14.21 -12.63 6.91
C TYR A 143 13.20 -13.20 5.92
N TYR A 144 12.04 -12.57 5.86
CA TYR A 144 10.95 -13.01 5.01
C TYR A 144 11.14 -12.55 3.55
N GLN A 145 10.97 -13.48 2.62
CA GLN A 145 10.82 -13.19 1.19
C GLN A 145 9.34 -13.32 0.83
N LEU A 146 8.75 -12.22 0.40
CA LEU A 146 7.31 -12.11 0.20
C LEU A 146 6.93 -12.09 -1.29
N ASP A 147 5.72 -12.54 -1.61
CA ASP A 147 5.10 -12.27 -2.90
C ASP A 147 4.55 -10.82 -2.99
N HIS A 148 3.89 -10.50 -4.12
CA HIS A 148 3.30 -9.17 -4.35
C HIS A 148 2.15 -8.82 -3.37
N LEU A 149 1.53 -9.81 -2.73
CA LEU A 149 0.52 -9.62 -1.70
C LEU A 149 1.12 -9.43 -0.32
N GLY A 150 2.40 -9.73 -0.13
CA GLY A 150 3.03 -9.73 1.19
C GLY A 150 2.95 -11.08 1.91
N THR A 151 2.66 -12.16 1.19
CA THR A 151 2.62 -13.53 1.72
C THR A 151 4.04 -14.10 1.82
N PRO A 152 4.45 -14.68 2.96
CA PRO A 152 5.73 -15.38 3.09
C PRO A 152 5.87 -16.55 2.09
N GLN A 153 6.78 -16.43 1.13
CA GLN A 153 7.15 -17.51 0.20
C GLN A 153 8.39 -18.26 0.67
N GLU A 154 9.37 -17.53 1.19
CA GLU A 154 10.62 -18.08 1.71
C GLU A 154 11.04 -17.35 2.99
N LEU A 155 11.87 -18.02 3.78
CA LEU A 155 12.52 -17.47 4.96
C LEU A 155 14.00 -17.81 4.87
N THR A 156 14.85 -16.80 4.97
CA THR A 156 16.31 -16.95 4.93
C THR A 156 16.92 -16.67 6.29
N ASP A 157 18.00 -17.34 6.63
CA ASP A 157 18.81 -17.01 7.81
C ASP A 157 19.73 -15.80 7.56
N TYR A 158 20.65 -15.55 8.50
CA TYR A 158 21.63 -14.46 8.42
C TYR A 158 22.77 -14.71 7.42
N SER A 159 23.02 -15.95 6.99
CA SER A 159 23.94 -16.24 5.88
C SER A 159 23.28 -16.09 4.51
N GLY A 160 21.95 -16.01 4.48
CA GLY A 160 21.15 -15.89 3.26
C GLY A 160 20.68 -17.23 2.72
N ASP A 161 20.86 -18.32 3.49
CA ASP A 161 20.40 -19.65 3.11
C ASP A 161 18.89 -19.77 3.37
N ILE A 162 18.18 -20.43 2.44
CA ILE A 162 16.74 -20.69 2.59
C ILE A 162 16.55 -21.78 3.63
N VAL A 163 15.93 -21.44 4.76
CA VAL A 163 15.64 -22.37 5.87
C VAL A 163 14.21 -22.89 5.84
N TRP A 164 13.32 -22.18 5.16
CA TRP A 164 11.92 -22.55 4.99
C TRP A 164 11.39 -21.96 3.68
N SER A 165 10.59 -22.72 2.93
CA SER A 165 9.84 -22.21 1.78
C SER A 165 8.50 -22.92 1.60
N ALA A 166 7.52 -22.18 1.09
CA ALA A 166 6.20 -22.71 0.80
C ALA A 166 5.71 -22.28 -0.58
N THR A 167 4.92 -23.14 -1.19
CA THR A 167 4.10 -22.79 -2.36
C THR A 167 2.64 -22.82 -1.96
N TYR A 168 1.87 -21.84 -2.43
CA TYR A 168 0.46 -21.68 -2.10
C TYR A 168 -0.41 -21.85 -3.33
N ASN A 169 -1.63 -22.33 -3.10
CA ASN A 169 -2.72 -22.21 -4.06
C ASN A 169 -3.28 -20.77 -4.04
N ALA A 170 -4.22 -20.45 -4.94
CA ALA A 170 -4.77 -19.10 -5.04
C ALA A 170 -5.51 -18.61 -3.78
N TYR A 171 -5.96 -19.53 -2.92
CA TYR A 171 -6.68 -19.29 -1.67
C TYR A 171 -5.80 -19.44 -0.41
N GLY A 172 -4.48 -19.52 -0.57
CA GLY A 172 -3.53 -19.51 0.56
C GLY A 172 -3.35 -20.85 1.25
N GLN A 173 -3.82 -21.96 0.68
CA GLN A 173 -3.47 -23.30 1.15
C GLN A 173 -2.03 -23.61 0.74
N VAL A 174 -1.21 -24.07 1.67
CA VAL A 174 0.13 -24.57 1.38
C VAL A 174 0.01 -25.89 0.60
N THR A 175 0.50 -25.90 -0.64
CA THR A 175 0.51 -27.10 -1.52
C THR A 175 1.85 -27.82 -1.48
N ARG A 176 2.92 -27.09 -1.15
CA ARG A 176 4.26 -27.64 -0.96
C ARG A 176 4.97 -26.89 0.14
N LEU A 177 5.67 -27.62 0.98
CA LEU A 177 6.53 -27.09 2.04
C LEU A 177 7.92 -27.71 1.89
N ALA A 178 8.96 -26.91 2.00
CA ALA A 178 10.34 -27.36 2.03
C ALA A 178 11.10 -26.68 3.16
N PHE A 179 12.04 -27.41 3.74
CA PHE A 179 12.88 -26.95 4.84
C PHE A 179 14.35 -27.04 4.41
N GLY A 180 15.19 -26.19 5.00
CA GLY A 180 16.64 -26.26 4.85
C GLY A 180 17.22 -27.54 5.47
N GLY A 181 18.53 -27.75 5.28
CA GLY A 181 19.24 -28.94 5.81
C GLY A 181 19.50 -28.93 7.32
N GLY A 182 19.12 -27.86 8.02
CA GLY A 182 19.34 -27.65 9.45
C GLY A 182 18.15 -28.04 10.33
N GLU A 183 18.05 -27.43 11.52
CA GLU A 183 16.89 -27.57 12.40
C GLU A 183 15.62 -27.07 11.70
N GLN A 184 14.53 -27.84 11.82
CA GLN A 184 13.27 -27.52 11.17
C GLN A 184 12.64 -26.30 11.83
N LEU A 185 12.74 -25.16 11.14
CA LEU A 185 12.11 -23.92 11.56
C LEU A 185 10.70 -23.82 10.98
N GLU A 186 9.70 -23.94 11.83
CA GLU A 186 8.30 -23.69 11.46
C GLU A 186 7.99 -22.20 11.54
N GLN A 187 7.32 -21.63 10.53
CA GLN A 187 6.83 -20.25 10.58
C GLN A 187 5.30 -20.22 10.34
N PRO A 188 4.49 -19.60 11.23
CA PRO A 188 3.05 -19.70 11.17
C PRO A 188 2.37 -18.59 10.34
N LEU A 189 3.07 -17.54 9.91
CA LEU A 189 2.44 -16.45 9.17
C LEU A 189 2.02 -16.91 7.77
N ARG A 190 0.84 -16.48 7.31
CA ARG A 190 0.24 -16.84 6.01
C ARG A 190 -0.06 -15.56 5.24
N PHE A 191 -1.23 -15.43 4.60
CA PHE A 191 -1.66 -14.14 4.08
C PHE A 191 -1.59 -13.06 5.17
N GLN A 192 -1.49 -11.80 4.75
CA GLN A 192 -1.41 -10.68 5.68
C GLN A 192 -2.49 -10.80 6.78
N GLY A 193 -2.07 -10.67 8.05
CA GLY A 193 -2.94 -10.81 9.23
C GLY A 193 -3.19 -12.25 9.72
N GLN A 194 -2.81 -13.27 8.93
CA GLN A 194 -3.12 -14.66 9.23
C GLN A 194 -2.01 -15.40 9.98
N TYR A 195 -2.42 -16.19 10.96
CA TYR A 195 -1.58 -17.12 11.72
C TYR A 195 -2.10 -18.56 11.56
N PHE A 196 -1.25 -19.48 11.12
CA PHE A 196 -1.57 -20.89 10.92
C PHE A 196 -1.59 -21.67 12.23
N ASP A 197 -2.72 -22.31 12.50
CA ASP A 197 -2.91 -23.23 13.62
C ASP A 197 -2.83 -24.67 13.14
N ALA A 198 -1.63 -25.27 13.25
CA ALA A 198 -1.34 -26.63 12.82
C ALA A 198 -2.30 -27.67 13.43
N GLU A 199 -2.82 -27.41 14.64
CA GLU A 199 -3.74 -28.33 15.30
C GLU A 199 -5.07 -28.53 14.56
N SER A 200 -5.53 -27.50 13.82
CA SER A 200 -6.83 -27.45 13.15
C SER A 200 -6.72 -27.35 11.64
N GLY A 201 -5.58 -26.89 11.12
CA GLY A 201 -5.41 -26.51 9.72
C GLY A 201 -5.95 -25.12 9.37
N LEU A 202 -6.58 -24.43 10.33
CA LEU A 202 -7.18 -23.11 10.13
C LEU A 202 -6.15 -22.00 10.25
N HIS A 203 -6.48 -20.87 9.65
CA HIS A 203 -5.74 -19.63 9.77
C HIS A 203 -6.53 -18.68 10.69
N TYR A 204 -6.01 -18.40 11.89
CA TYR A 204 -6.53 -17.33 12.72
C TYR A 204 -6.27 -15.99 12.03
N ASN A 205 -7.33 -15.23 11.75
CA ASN A 205 -7.27 -13.94 11.07
C ASN A 205 -8.01 -12.87 11.88
N ARG A 206 -7.38 -12.40 12.96
CA ARG A 206 -7.85 -11.39 13.94
C ARG A 206 -9.29 -11.58 14.41
N HIS A 207 -10.28 -11.21 13.60
CA HIS A 207 -11.71 -11.31 13.91
C HIS A 207 -12.34 -12.66 13.57
N ARG A 208 -11.77 -13.45 12.66
CA ARG A 208 -12.36 -14.71 12.17
C ARG A 208 -11.30 -15.81 12.01
N TYR A 209 -11.77 -17.04 11.80
CA TYR A 209 -10.93 -18.17 11.38
C TYR A 209 -11.21 -18.48 9.91
N TYR A 210 -10.14 -18.53 9.13
CA TYR A 210 -10.16 -18.82 7.70
C TYR A 210 -9.76 -20.26 7.45
N ASP A 211 -10.53 -20.97 6.63
CA ASP A 211 -10.20 -22.29 6.14
C ASP A 211 -9.65 -22.16 4.70
N PRO A 212 -8.34 -22.35 4.50
CA PRO A 212 -7.72 -22.26 3.17
C PRO A 212 -8.10 -23.43 2.26
N GLU A 213 -8.57 -24.56 2.80
CA GLU A 213 -8.92 -25.74 2.00
C GLU A 213 -10.22 -25.52 1.22
N VAL A 214 -11.13 -24.71 1.77
CA VAL A 214 -12.39 -24.33 1.11
C VAL A 214 -12.49 -22.85 0.76
N GLY A 215 -11.44 -22.08 1.04
CA GLY A 215 -11.29 -20.68 0.64
C GLY A 215 -12.26 -19.72 1.32
N ARG A 216 -12.65 -19.96 2.58
CA ARG A 216 -13.70 -19.16 3.26
C ARG A 216 -13.55 -19.09 4.77
N TYR A 217 -14.24 -18.13 5.40
CA TYR A 217 -14.32 -18.02 6.85
C TYR A 217 -15.33 -19.00 7.46
N LEU A 218 -15.09 -19.41 8.71
CA LEU A 218 -15.97 -20.30 9.47
C LEU A 218 -17.23 -19.62 10.00
N THR A 219 -17.18 -18.30 10.16
CA THR A 219 -18.25 -17.49 10.73
C THR A 219 -18.63 -16.34 9.80
N PRO A 220 -19.87 -15.83 9.90
CA PRO A 220 -20.29 -14.62 9.19
C PRO A 220 -19.41 -13.43 9.59
N ASP A 221 -19.28 -12.44 8.71
CA ASP A 221 -18.56 -11.22 9.02
C ASP A 221 -19.16 -10.51 10.26
N PRO A 222 -18.36 -10.23 11.30
CA PRO A 222 -18.82 -9.49 12.48
C PRO A 222 -19.36 -8.09 12.16
N ILE A 223 -18.90 -7.44 11.09
CA ILE A 223 -19.44 -6.15 10.62
C ILE A 223 -20.64 -6.32 9.68
N LYS A 224 -21.14 -7.55 9.52
CA LYS A 224 -22.37 -7.89 8.80
C LYS A 224 -22.32 -7.40 7.36
N LEU A 225 -23.37 -6.74 6.88
CA LEU A 225 -23.47 -6.29 5.49
C LEU A 225 -22.43 -5.24 5.10
N ALA A 226 -21.76 -4.59 6.07
CA ALA A 226 -20.63 -3.71 5.79
C ALA A 226 -19.41 -4.49 5.28
N GLY A 227 -19.29 -5.78 5.61
CA GLY A 227 -18.33 -6.73 5.04
C GLY A 227 -18.76 -7.33 3.70
N GLY A 228 -19.86 -6.85 3.13
CA GLY A 228 -20.41 -7.33 1.86
C GLY A 228 -21.55 -8.34 2.01
N LEU A 229 -22.09 -8.76 0.85
CA LEU A 229 -23.25 -9.64 0.78
C LEU A 229 -22.91 -11.10 1.10
N ASN A 230 -21.68 -11.53 0.80
CA ASN A 230 -21.19 -12.85 1.14
C ASN A 230 -20.40 -12.84 2.45
N GLN A 231 -21.10 -13.14 3.53
CA GLN A 231 -20.59 -13.06 4.90
C GLN A 231 -19.43 -14.02 5.23
N TYR A 232 -19.15 -15.01 4.38
CA TYR A 232 -18.09 -16.00 4.62
C TYR A 232 -16.93 -15.85 3.63
N GLN A 233 -17.03 -14.95 2.66
CA GLN A 233 -16.00 -14.75 1.64
C GLN A 233 -14.72 -14.19 2.27
N TYR A 234 -13.56 -14.68 1.85
CA TYR A 234 -12.29 -14.04 2.18
C TYR A 234 -12.16 -12.68 1.50
N THR A 235 -11.86 -12.69 0.19
CA THR A 235 -11.87 -11.52 -0.67
C THR A 235 -12.45 -11.90 -2.03
N PRO A 236 -12.96 -10.93 -2.82
CA PRO A 236 -13.43 -11.19 -4.18
C PRO A 236 -12.33 -11.66 -5.14
N ASN A 237 -11.08 -11.26 -4.90
CA ASN A 237 -9.93 -11.66 -5.69
C ASN A 237 -8.71 -11.94 -4.78
N PRO A 238 -8.48 -13.20 -4.36
CA PRO A 238 -7.43 -13.53 -3.40
C PRO A 238 -6.02 -13.43 -3.98
N THR A 239 -5.85 -13.36 -5.31
CA THR A 239 -4.54 -13.16 -5.95
C THR A 239 -4.15 -11.70 -6.06
N GLY A 240 -5.08 -10.78 -5.82
CA GLY A 240 -4.84 -9.35 -5.90
C GLY A 240 -5.24 -8.58 -4.66
N TRP A 241 -6.00 -9.15 -3.72
CA TRP A 241 -6.63 -8.45 -2.59
C TRP A 241 -6.38 -9.23 -1.29
N VAL A 242 -6.30 -8.52 -0.17
CA VAL A 242 -6.03 -9.10 1.14
C VAL A 242 -7.08 -8.65 2.16
N ASP A 243 -7.32 -9.46 3.18
CA ASP A 243 -8.14 -9.09 4.35
C ASP A 243 -7.31 -9.31 5.63
N PRO A 244 -6.52 -8.31 6.07
CA PRO A 244 -5.64 -8.47 7.23
C PRO A 244 -6.35 -8.49 8.59
N LEU A 245 -7.62 -8.10 8.63
CA LEU A 245 -8.38 -8.02 9.88
C LEU A 245 -9.38 -9.17 10.03
N GLY A 246 -9.62 -9.94 8.97
CA GLY A 246 -10.73 -10.87 8.96
C GLY A 246 -12.07 -10.14 8.98
N LEU A 247 -12.15 -8.95 8.40
CA LEU A 247 -13.39 -8.20 8.16
C LEU A 247 -13.36 -7.92 6.66
N SER A 248 -14.27 -8.52 5.89
CA SER A 248 -14.32 -8.49 4.43
C SER A 248 -14.62 -7.07 3.92
N GLY A 249 -13.70 -6.14 4.15
CA GLY A 249 -13.65 -4.82 3.57
C GLY A 249 -12.73 -4.83 2.37
N SER A 250 -13.09 -4.09 1.33
CA SER A 250 -12.32 -3.95 0.10
C SER A 250 -10.93 -3.36 0.39
N CYS A 251 -9.93 -4.18 0.74
CA CYS A 251 -8.54 -3.78 0.90
C CYS A 251 -7.73 -4.22 -0.33
N PRO A 252 -7.62 -3.38 -1.39
CA PRO A 252 -6.64 -3.58 -2.46
C PRO A 252 -5.21 -3.29 -1.93
N PRO A 253 -4.17 -4.03 -2.38
CA PRO A 253 -2.75 -3.76 -2.13
C PRO A 253 -2.19 -2.72 -3.13
N PRO A 254 -0.96 -2.21 -2.95
CA PRO A 254 -0.51 -1.30 -1.89
C PRO A 254 -0.25 0.09 -2.48
N ASN A 255 -0.99 1.11 -2.03
CA ASN A 255 -0.61 2.53 -2.14
C ASN A 255 -1.35 3.43 -1.13
N LYS A 256 -1.93 2.83 -0.07
CA LYS A 256 -2.57 3.57 1.02
C LYS A 256 -2.20 2.93 2.36
N LEU A 257 -1.85 3.79 3.31
CA LEU A 257 -1.61 3.44 4.71
C LEU A 257 -2.94 3.06 5.38
N GLY A 258 -2.99 1.88 6.00
CA GLY A 258 -4.07 1.43 6.89
C GLY A 258 -5.26 0.75 6.21
N CYS A 259 -5.51 -0.51 6.58
CA CYS A 259 -6.87 -1.09 6.53
C CYS A 259 -7.59 -0.63 7.80
N GLY A 260 -8.30 0.49 7.74
CA GLY A 260 -9.24 0.85 8.80
C GLY A 260 -10.45 -0.06 8.71
N ALA A 261 -10.94 -0.56 9.84
CA ALA A 261 -12.30 -1.09 9.90
C ALA A 261 -13.25 0.00 9.34
N PRO A 262 -14.22 -0.34 8.47
CA PRO A 262 -15.19 0.64 8.00
C PRO A 262 -16.05 1.08 9.18
N ASP A 263 -15.65 2.17 9.84
CA ASP A 263 -16.54 2.89 10.74
C ASP A 263 -17.55 3.64 9.88
N ASP A 264 -18.80 3.36 10.21
CA ASP A 264 -20.02 4.08 9.88
C ASP A 264 -20.75 3.74 8.57
N THR A 265 -22.04 3.43 8.75
CA THR A 265 -23.01 3.02 7.72
C THR A 265 -23.63 4.23 7.01
N THR A 266 -23.00 5.40 7.09
CA THR A 266 -23.52 6.62 6.49
C THR A 266 -23.11 6.72 5.03
N GLY A 267 -23.87 6.10 4.12
CA GLY A 267 -23.82 6.51 2.72
C GLY A 267 -24.12 5.49 1.62
N ALA A 268 -24.87 4.42 1.88
CA ALA A 268 -25.31 3.56 0.78
C ALA A 268 -26.21 4.33 -0.21
N ARG A 269 -25.65 4.66 -1.39
CA ARG A 269 -26.39 4.97 -2.62
C ARG A 269 -25.85 4.08 -3.72
N VAL A 270 -26.75 3.43 -4.45
CA VAL A 270 -26.45 2.56 -5.58
C VAL A 270 -26.48 3.39 -6.86
N ASP A 271 -25.43 3.30 -7.68
CA ASP A 271 -25.39 3.80 -9.05
C ASP A 271 -24.89 2.65 -9.94
N GLU A 272 -25.73 2.16 -10.86
CA GLU A 272 -25.49 0.96 -11.69
C GLU A 272 -24.73 1.31 -12.99
N GLY A 273 -23.59 1.99 -12.86
CA GLY A 273 -22.66 2.23 -13.97
C GLY A 273 -21.23 2.02 -13.50
N GLU A 274 -20.43 1.27 -14.26
CA GLU A 274 -19.01 1.05 -13.93
C GLU A 274 -18.30 2.36 -13.55
N PRO A 275 -17.62 2.43 -12.38
CA PRO A 275 -16.96 3.65 -11.98
C PRO A 275 -15.78 3.91 -12.92
N ALA A 276 -15.86 5.01 -13.66
CA ALA A 276 -14.69 5.52 -14.36
C ALA A 276 -13.58 5.77 -13.33
N LEU A 277 -12.35 5.32 -13.64
CA LEU A 277 -11.16 5.61 -12.85
C LEU A 277 -11.18 7.07 -12.40
N PRO A 278 -10.91 7.38 -11.11
CA PRO A 278 -10.94 8.74 -10.63
C PRO A 278 -9.94 9.55 -11.44
N LYS A 279 -10.44 10.33 -12.40
CA LYS A 279 -9.65 11.33 -13.08
C LYS A 279 -9.21 12.30 -11.98
N PRO A 280 -7.92 12.62 -11.85
CA PRO A 280 -7.50 13.65 -10.92
C PRO A 280 -8.37 14.88 -11.20
N LYS A 281 -8.99 15.45 -10.15
CA LYS A 281 -9.93 16.58 -10.27
C LYS A 281 -9.30 17.79 -10.98
N LEU A 282 -7.98 17.79 -11.08
CA LEU A 282 -7.14 18.76 -11.77
C LEU A 282 -6.23 18.00 -12.74
N SER A 283 -6.08 18.53 -13.95
CA SER A 283 -5.07 18.09 -14.92
C SER A 283 -3.64 18.23 -14.37
N ALA A 284 -2.67 17.53 -14.97
CA ALA A 284 -1.25 17.68 -14.63
C ALA A 284 -0.78 19.15 -14.68
N ALA A 285 -1.24 19.91 -15.69
CA ALA A 285 -1.01 21.33 -15.83
C ALA A 285 -1.54 22.15 -14.64
N GLU A 286 -2.74 21.81 -14.15
CA GLU A 286 -3.37 22.51 -13.03
C GLU A 286 -2.70 22.20 -11.68
N LEU A 287 -2.27 20.95 -11.48
CA LEU A 287 -1.46 20.57 -10.33
C LEU A 287 -0.10 21.28 -10.36
N ALA A 288 0.58 21.28 -11.50
CA ALA A 288 1.85 21.98 -11.66
C ALA A 288 1.72 23.48 -11.41
N LYS A 289 0.67 24.11 -11.95
CA LYS A 289 0.36 25.52 -11.70
C LYS A 289 0.12 25.81 -10.21
N LYS A 290 -0.63 24.95 -9.51
CA LYS A 290 -0.91 25.12 -8.08
C LYS A 290 0.38 25.03 -7.26
N GLU A 291 1.23 24.06 -7.56
CA GLU A 291 2.47 23.84 -6.83
C GLU A 291 3.50 24.95 -7.10
N VAL A 292 3.69 25.35 -8.36
CA VAL A 292 4.58 26.46 -8.72
C VAL A 292 4.17 27.76 -8.03
N LYS A 293 2.86 28.03 -7.91
CA LYS A 293 2.36 29.19 -7.15
C LYS A 293 2.69 29.08 -5.66
N ARG A 294 2.44 27.92 -5.05
CA ARG A 294 2.76 27.66 -3.64
C ARG A 294 4.26 27.86 -3.37
N LEU A 295 5.12 27.33 -4.24
CA LEU A 295 6.57 27.48 -4.15
C LEU A 295 7.00 28.95 -4.32
N ASN A 296 6.42 29.64 -5.32
CA ASN A 296 6.70 31.05 -5.54
C ASN A 296 6.38 31.90 -4.29
N ASP A 297 5.21 31.69 -3.70
CA ASP A 297 4.73 32.49 -2.56
C ASP A 297 5.49 32.14 -1.28
N SER A 298 5.73 30.86 -1.02
CA SER A 298 6.44 30.41 0.19
C SER A 298 7.92 30.80 0.24
N GLN A 299 8.57 30.92 -0.92
CA GLN A 299 9.99 31.28 -1.03
C GLN A 299 10.20 32.76 -1.40
N GLY A 300 9.11 33.55 -1.51
CA GLY A 300 9.20 34.96 -1.91
C GLY A 300 9.75 35.18 -3.32
N MET A 301 9.61 34.20 -4.21
CA MET A 301 10.14 34.28 -5.58
C MET A 301 9.31 35.21 -6.46
N HIS A 302 9.94 35.66 -7.54
CA HIS A 302 9.28 36.46 -8.57
C HIS A 302 9.07 35.70 -9.89
N MET A 303 9.21 34.37 -9.87
CA MET A 303 9.20 33.54 -11.08
C MET A 303 7.83 33.45 -11.74
N VAL A 304 6.73 33.43 -10.97
CA VAL A 304 5.37 33.33 -11.55
C VAL A 304 4.99 34.58 -12.32
N GLY A 305 5.20 35.76 -11.73
CA GLY A 305 4.82 37.02 -12.35
C GLY A 305 5.72 37.46 -13.51
N LYS A 306 6.95 36.91 -13.59
CA LYS A 306 7.93 37.27 -14.63
C LYS A 306 8.09 36.22 -15.74
N HIS A 307 8.00 34.93 -15.39
CA HIS A 307 8.47 33.85 -16.25
C HIS A 307 7.47 32.70 -16.42
N SER A 308 6.28 32.77 -15.82
CA SER A 308 5.26 31.73 -16.04
C SER A 308 4.66 31.77 -17.45
N PRO A 309 4.13 30.64 -17.95
CA PRO A 309 3.37 30.61 -19.21
C PRO A 309 2.14 31.54 -19.20
N ALA A 310 1.62 31.92 -18.03
CA ALA A 310 0.47 32.81 -17.90
C ALA A 310 0.80 34.30 -18.04
N VAL A 311 2.07 34.69 -18.15
CA VAL A 311 2.44 36.08 -18.40
C VAL A 311 2.02 36.47 -19.83
N PRO A 312 1.17 37.51 -20.01
CA PRO A 312 0.72 37.93 -21.33
C PRO A 312 1.87 38.36 -22.24
N ASP A 313 1.79 38.02 -23.54
CA ASP A 313 2.78 38.36 -24.58
C ASP A 313 3.23 39.83 -24.52
N ALA A 314 2.25 40.74 -24.47
CA ALA A 314 2.47 42.17 -24.42
C ALA A 314 3.38 42.61 -23.26
N LYS A 315 3.32 41.94 -22.09
CA LYS A 315 4.09 42.37 -20.91
C LYS A 315 5.58 42.08 -21.03
N TRP A 316 5.96 40.89 -21.49
CA TRP A 316 7.38 40.55 -21.65
C TRP A 316 7.94 41.06 -22.96
N LYS A 317 7.12 41.27 -24.00
CA LYS A 317 7.50 42.07 -25.18
C LYS A 317 7.82 43.52 -24.80
N GLN A 318 6.97 44.17 -23.99
CA GLN A 318 7.23 45.53 -23.51
C GLN A 318 8.54 45.61 -22.73
N ARG A 319 8.83 44.63 -21.85
CA ARG A 319 10.12 44.54 -21.15
C ARG A 319 11.31 44.52 -22.11
N ALA A 320 11.22 43.82 -23.24
CA ALA A 320 12.29 43.78 -24.24
C ALA A 320 12.44 45.08 -25.03
N ILE A 321 11.40 45.92 -25.08
CA ILE A 321 11.42 47.24 -25.73
C ILE A 321 12.03 48.29 -24.79
N ASP A 322 11.49 48.43 -23.58
CA ASP A 322 11.78 49.57 -22.70
C ASP A 322 12.20 49.18 -21.26
N GLY A 323 12.29 47.89 -20.95
CA GLY A 323 12.69 47.41 -19.64
C GLY A 323 11.60 47.42 -18.58
N THR A 324 10.33 47.69 -18.95
CA THR A 324 9.18 47.64 -18.02
C THR A 324 9.14 46.35 -17.21
N ASP A 325 8.92 46.46 -15.90
CA ASP A 325 8.79 45.29 -15.03
C ASP A 325 7.42 44.58 -15.26
N PRO A 326 7.40 43.27 -15.60
CA PRO A 326 6.15 42.56 -15.92
C PRO A 326 5.16 42.44 -14.75
N ILE A 327 5.65 42.51 -13.51
CA ILE A 327 4.82 42.43 -12.30
C ILE A 327 4.22 43.80 -11.99
N THR A 328 5.09 44.81 -11.87
CA THR A 328 4.71 46.13 -11.32
C THR A 328 4.29 47.14 -12.37
N GLY A 329 4.63 46.92 -13.65
CA GLY A 329 4.41 47.89 -14.73
C GLY A 329 5.30 49.13 -14.66
N ARG A 330 6.24 49.18 -13.71
CA ARG A 330 7.15 50.34 -13.55
C ARG A 330 8.12 50.41 -14.72
N ARG A 331 8.24 51.60 -15.32
CA ARG A 331 9.19 51.90 -16.40
C ARG A 331 10.50 52.42 -15.84
N PRO A 332 11.65 51.88 -16.24
CA PRO A 332 12.94 52.41 -15.83
C PRO A 332 13.20 53.78 -16.49
N ARG A 333 13.90 54.68 -15.79
CA ARG A 333 14.16 56.07 -16.23
C ARG A 333 14.77 56.18 -17.64
N HIS A 334 15.64 55.25 -18.00
CA HIS A 334 16.35 55.24 -19.28
C HIS A 334 15.67 54.40 -20.37
N GLN A 335 14.54 53.75 -20.05
CA GLN A 335 13.73 52.95 -20.98
C GLN A 335 14.57 52.01 -21.87
N ARG A 336 15.56 51.35 -21.26
CA ARG A 336 16.44 50.40 -21.96
C ARG A 336 15.79 49.03 -21.93
N GLY A 337 15.53 48.49 -23.12
CA GLY A 337 15.03 47.12 -23.29
C GLY A 337 15.92 46.08 -22.62
N ASN A 338 15.29 45.14 -21.93
CA ASN A 338 15.95 44.03 -21.23
C ASN A 338 15.44 42.68 -21.76
N PRO A 339 16.31 41.66 -21.91
CA PRO A 339 15.85 40.32 -22.24
C PRO A 339 14.73 39.85 -21.30
N SER A 340 13.79 39.12 -21.87
CA SER A 340 12.63 38.57 -21.18
C SER A 340 12.34 37.17 -21.68
N SER A 341 11.84 36.30 -20.81
CA SER A 341 11.56 34.91 -21.15
C SER A 341 10.42 34.34 -20.31
N ARG A 342 9.72 33.35 -20.85
CA ARG A 342 8.68 32.59 -20.15
C ARG A 342 8.76 31.11 -20.47
N PHE A 343 8.34 30.27 -19.53
CA PHE A 343 8.23 28.84 -19.76
C PHE A 343 7.07 28.51 -20.72
N SER A 344 7.24 27.45 -21.51
CA SER A 344 6.22 26.98 -22.44
C SER A 344 5.00 26.37 -21.74
N SER A 345 5.18 25.81 -20.53
CA SER A 345 4.12 25.19 -19.74
C SER A 345 4.40 25.28 -18.22
N TRP A 346 3.38 24.99 -17.40
CA TRP A 346 3.55 24.98 -15.95
C TRP A 346 4.35 23.76 -15.49
N GLU A 347 4.22 22.65 -16.21
CA GLU A 347 4.90 21.40 -15.99
C GLU A 347 6.41 21.54 -16.20
N LEU A 348 6.83 22.17 -17.30
CA LEU A 348 8.25 22.44 -17.55
C LEU A 348 8.85 23.39 -16.51
N MET A 349 8.07 24.34 -16.03
CA MET A 349 8.50 25.25 -14.96
C MET A 349 8.68 24.50 -13.63
N LEU A 350 7.76 23.58 -13.29
CA LEU A 350 7.88 22.74 -12.10
C LEU A 350 9.03 21.73 -12.21
N GLU A 351 9.23 21.15 -13.39
CA GLU A 351 10.36 20.27 -13.68
C GLU A 351 11.69 21.00 -13.50
N ALA A 352 11.83 22.19 -14.09
CA ALA A 352 13.02 23.03 -13.93
C ALA A 352 13.29 23.36 -12.45
N TYR A 353 12.26 23.70 -11.69
CA TYR A 353 12.37 23.93 -10.25
C TYR A 353 12.90 22.68 -9.53
N THR A 354 12.26 21.54 -9.77
CA THR A 354 12.60 20.26 -9.12
C THR A 354 14.02 19.83 -9.47
N LEU A 355 14.42 19.93 -10.74
CA LEU A 355 15.78 19.62 -11.19
C LEU A 355 16.83 20.52 -10.53
N ALA A 356 16.48 21.78 -10.24
CA ALA A 356 17.39 22.71 -9.59
C ALA A 356 17.55 22.45 -8.09
N THR A 357 16.47 22.15 -7.38
CA THR A 357 16.48 22.03 -5.91
C THR A 357 16.85 20.65 -5.41
N THR A 358 16.72 19.59 -6.22
CA THR A 358 16.97 18.19 -5.80
C THR A 358 18.36 17.66 -6.17
N ARG A 359 19.31 18.55 -6.46
CA ARG A 359 20.63 18.16 -6.99
C ARG A 359 21.45 17.36 -5.97
N THR A 360 21.42 17.76 -4.71
CA THR A 360 22.17 17.12 -3.62
C THR A 360 21.65 15.72 -3.32
N GLU A 361 20.34 15.53 -3.39
CA GLU A 361 19.64 14.25 -3.26
C GLU A 361 20.02 13.28 -4.39
N ARG A 362 20.49 13.82 -5.52
CA ARG A 362 20.99 13.09 -6.68
C ARG A 362 22.52 12.93 -6.69
N GLY A 363 23.20 13.28 -5.59
CA GLY A 363 24.66 13.19 -5.48
C GLY A 363 25.43 14.20 -6.34
N LEU A 364 24.78 15.30 -6.77
CA LEU A 364 25.40 16.35 -7.56
C LEU A 364 25.74 17.57 -6.69
N SER A 365 26.73 18.37 -7.14
CA SER A 365 26.98 19.70 -6.57
C SER A 365 25.69 20.53 -6.58
N ARG A 366 25.38 21.16 -5.43
CA ARG A 366 24.18 21.98 -5.22
C ARG A 366 24.04 23.07 -6.28
N PHE A 367 25.15 23.70 -6.67
CA PHE A 367 25.19 24.75 -7.68
C PHE A 367 26.02 24.31 -8.89
N THR A 368 25.69 24.86 -10.06
CA THR A 368 26.46 24.66 -11.29
C THR A 368 27.45 25.80 -11.56
N GLY A 369 27.35 26.91 -10.83
CA GLY A 369 28.24 28.05 -10.95
C GLY A 369 27.70 29.30 -10.26
N LYS A 370 28.21 30.46 -10.68
CA LYS A 370 27.76 31.78 -10.25
C LYS A 370 27.43 32.68 -11.44
N ASP A 371 26.58 33.68 -11.22
CA ASP A 371 26.27 34.70 -12.23
C ASP A 371 27.20 35.93 -12.16
N GLY A 372 26.94 36.94 -13.00
CA GLY A 372 27.74 38.18 -13.03
C GLY A 372 27.56 39.11 -11.83
N GLU A 373 26.62 38.79 -10.93
CA GLU A 373 26.37 39.48 -9.66
C GLU A 373 26.86 38.63 -8.48
N ASP A 374 27.65 37.57 -8.73
CA ASP A 374 28.19 36.61 -7.76
C ASP A 374 27.15 35.75 -7.02
N ASN A 375 25.90 35.71 -7.50
CA ASN A 375 24.85 34.84 -6.96
C ASN A 375 25.10 33.39 -7.37
N ASN A 376 24.77 32.44 -6.49
CA ASN A 376 24.80 31.02 -6.82
C ASN A 376 23.71 30.69 -7.85
N ILE A 377 24.05 29.86 -8.84
CA ILE A 377 23.11 29.45 -9.88
C ILE A 377 23.08 27.94 -10.13
N VAL A 378 21.93 27.48 -10.60
CA VAL A 378 21.79 26.20 -11.31
C VAL A 378 21.37 26.49 -12.74
N ARG A 379 22.20 26.06 -13.69
CA ARG A 379 21.98 26.16 -15.13
C ARG A 379 21.97 24.77 -15.74
N MET A 380 20.88 24.40 -16.39
CA MET A 380 20.73 23.07 -17.00
C MET A 380 19.98 23.13 -18.32
N ARG A 381 20.24 22.15 -19.19
CA ARG A 381 19.48 21.95 -20.43
C ARG A 381 18.10 21.38 -20.10
N LEU A 382 17.07 21.94 -20.72
CA LEU A 382 15.68 21.50 -20.67
C LEU A 382 15.04 21.80 -22.04
N PRO A 383 15.04 20.84 -22.97
CA PRO A 383 14.54 21.06 -24.32
C PRO A 383 13.09 21.58 -24.32
N GLY A 384 12.83 22.63 -25.11
CA GLY A 384 11.51 23.25 -25.19
C GLY A 384 11.11 24.07 -23.95
N ALA A 385 12.06 24.38 -23.06
CA ALA A 385 11.82 25.10 -21.80
C ALA A 385 10.93 26.33 -21.99
N GLY A 386 11.16 27.11 -23.05
CA GLY A 386 10.42 28.34 -23.23
C GLY A 386 10.72 29.12 -24.49
N GLU A 387 10.31 30.38 -24.43
CA GLU A 387 10.59 31.39 -25.44
C GLU A 387 10.91 32.73 -24.76
N GLY A 388 11.56 33.63 -25.50
CA GLY A 388 11.97 34.92 -24.97
C GLY A 388 12.18 35.99 -26.04
N TYR A 389 12.10 37.25 -25.63
CA TYR A 389 12.36 38.39 -26.49
C TYR A 389 13.74 38.97 -26.16
N ILE A 390 14.55 39.17 -27.19
CA ILE A 390 15.81 39.90 -27.11
C ILE A 390 15.60 41.31 -27.67
N PRO A 391 16.04 42.37 -26.95
CA PRO A 391 16.00 43.74 -27.46
C PRO A 391 16.67 43.87 -28.84
N ASN A 392 16.03 44.61 -29.74
CA ASN A 392 16.54 44.84 -31.08
C ASN A 392 17.10 46.26 -31.19
N THR A 393 18.42 46.38 -31.32
CA THR A 393 19.12 47.68 -31.39
C THR A 393 18.81 48.48 -32.65
N ARG A 394 18.37 47.82 -33.73
CA ARG A 394 18.03 48.47 -35.01
C ARG A 394 16.55 48.84 -35.11
N SER A 395 15.68 48.18 -34.35
CA SER A 395 14.24 48.45 -34.32
C SER A 395 13.74 48.24 -32.90
N LYS A 396 13.79 49.31 -32.08
CA LYS A 396 13.50 49.25 -30.64
C LYS A 396 12.10 48.70 -30.33
N GLU A 397 11.12 49.00 -31.17
CA GLU A 397 9.73 48.55 -31.03
C GLU A 397 9.49 47.10 -31.49
N ASN A 398 10.49 46.46 -32.13
CA ASN A 398 10.36 45.11 -32.68
C ASN A 398 11.45 44.17 -32.13
N PRO A 399 11.32 43.72 -30.87
CA PRO A 399 12.26 42.78 -30.27
C PRO A 399 12.17 41.40 -30.97
N ARG A 400 13.27 40.67 -30.97
CA ARG A 400 13.38 39.37 -31.65
C ARG A 400 12.91 38.24 -30.74
N LEU A 401 11.93 37.46 -31.18
CA LEU A 401 11.50 36.23 -30.51
C LEU A 401 12.53 35.11 -30.73
N ILE A 402 12.86 34.38 -29.66
CA ILE A 402 13.77 33.24 -29.67
C ILE A 402 13.18 32.07 -28.87
N LYS A 403 13.55 30.84 -29.25
CA LYS A 403 13.28 29.63 -28.46
C LYS A 403 14.41 29.37 -27.46
N LEU A 404 14.07 28.73 -26.35
CA LEU A 404 14.94 28.51 -25.20
C LEU A 404 14.90 27.04 -24.82
N ASP A 405 16.08 26.41 -24.71
CA ASP A 405 16.24 24.97 -24.45
C ASP A 405 17.00 24.68 -23.15
N GLY A 406 17.01 25.65 -22.23
CA GLY A 406 17.57 25.52 -20.89
C GLY A 406 16.83 26.36 -19.86
N PHE A 407 17.23 26.23 -18.60
CA PHE A 407 16.78 27.11 -17.53
C PHE A 407 17.94 27.53 -16.63
N GLU A 408 17.74 28.64 -15.93
CA GLU A 408 18.59 29.11 -14.85
C GLU A 408 17.75 29.44 -13.61
N MET A 409 18.14 28.88 -12.46
CA MET A 409 17.65 29.27 -11.15
C MET A 409 18.76 29.99 -10.39
N LYS A 410 18.43 31.14 -9.78
CA LYS A 410 19.36 31.87 -8.92
C LYS A 410 18.99 31.73 -7.45
N PHE A 411 20.02 31.69 -6.62
CA PHE A 411 19.94 31.54 -5.18
C PHE A 411 20.69 32.68 -4.49
N ASP A 412 20.15 33.14 -3.36
CA ASP A 412 20.83 34.10 -2.50
C ASP A 412 21.98 33.44 -1.72
N ASP A 413 22.66 34.23 -0.88
CA ASP A 413 23.80 33.76 -0.07
C ASP A 413 23.40 32.69 0.96
N ALA A 414 22.12 32.66 1.37
CA ALA A 414 21.57 31.61 2.24
C ALA A 414 21.19 30.34 1.46
N GLY A 415 21.29 30.36 0.14
CA GLY A 415 20.94 29.25 -0.74
C GLY A 415 19.44 29.12 -0.97
N VAL A 416 18.65 30.18 -0.74
CA VAL A 416 17.22 30.28 -1.01
C VAL A 416 17.00 30.73 -2.45
N PRO A 417 16.18 30.03 -3.25
CA PRO A 417 15.93 30.42 -4.63
C PRO A 417 15.06 31.68 -4.69
N PHE A 418 15.44 32.67 -5.50
CA PHE A 418 14.67 33.92 -5.65
C PHE A 418 14.12 34.15 -7.07
N THR A 419 14.68 33.49 -8.08
CA THR A 419 14.14 33.52 -9.46
C THR A 419 14.50 32.27 -10.25
N LEU A 420 13.62 31.91 -11.20
CA LEU A 420 13.78 30.81 -12.14
C LEU A 420 13.23 31.24 -13.50
N TYR A 421 14.03 31.08 -14.55
CA TYR A 421 13.65 31.48 -15.91
C TYR A 421 14.29 30.62 -16.99
N PRO A 422 13.65 30.49 -18.16
CA PRO A 422 14.24 29.78 -19.29
C PRO A 422 15.34 30.63 -19.93
N ILE A 423 16.35 29.92 -20.45
CA ILE A 423 17.54 30.47 -21.13
C ILE A 423 17.83 29.70 -22.42
N LYS A 424 18.66 30.31 -23.27
CA LYS A 424 19.03 29.74 -24.57
C LYS A 424 19.88 28.49 -24.42
#